data_AF-A0A965TGE6-F1
#
_entry.id   AF-A0A965TGE6-F1
#
_cell.length_a   1.000
_cell.length_b   1.000
_cell.length_c   1.000
_cell.angle_alpha   90.00
_cell.angle_beta   90.00
_cell.angle_gamma   90.00
#
_symmetry.space_group_name_H-M   'P 1'
#
loop_
_entity.id
_entity.type
_entity.pdbx_description
1 polymer ?
#
loop_
_entity_poly.entity_id
_entity_poly.type
_entity_poly.pdbx_seq_one_letter_code
_entity_poly.pdbx_strand_id
1 'polypeptide(L)' 'MIKLNQIKQNPEIISLINSSCECLRMMNYTEHGLRHASYVSMMTGVILEKLDYEERIVELGKIAGYIHDVGN' A
#
# COMPACT_ATOMS: atom_id res chain seq x y z
N MET A 1 -3.50 -17.55 5.99
CA MET A 1 -2.54 -16.42 5.99
C MET A 1 -3.09 -15.35 5.06
N ILE A 2 -3.20 -14.11 5.52
CA ILE A 2 -3.67 -13.00 4.68
C ILE A 2 -2.57 -12.69 3.65
N LYS A 3 -2.96 -12.48 2.38
CA LYS A 3 -2.05 -12.10 1.30
C LYS A 3 -2.36 -10.71 0.75
N LEU A 4 -1.35 -10.01 0.24
CA LEU A 4 -1.45 -8.72 -0.44
C LEU A 4 -2.53 -8.73 -1.51
N ASN A 5 -2.63 -9.81 -2.28
CA ASN A 5 -3.63 -9.92 -3.34
C ASN A 5 -5.07 -9.82 -2.80
N GLN A 6 -5.33 -10.33 -1.59
CA GLN A 6 -6.65 -10.19 -0.95
C GLN A 6 -6.90 -8.73 -0.53
N ILE A 7 -5.87 -8.02 -0.07
CA ILE A 7 -5.96 -6.61 0.29
C ILE A 7 -6.20 -5.73 -0.94
N LYS A 8 -5.49 -6.00 -2.05
CA LYS A 8 -5.66 -5.30 -3.34
C LYS A 8 -7.02 -5.50 -3.99
N GLN A 9 -7.74 -6.55 -3.60
CA GLN A 9 -9.09 -6.85 -4.08
C GLN A 9 -10.18 -6.40 -3.10
N ASN A 10 -9.81 -5.89 -1.92
CA ASN A 10 -10.79 -5.44 -0.93
C ASN A 10 -11.38 -4.08 -1.36
N PRO A 11 -12.70 -4.01 -1.64
CA PRO A 11 -13.33 -2.78 -2.12
C PRO A 11 -13.32 -1.65 -1.08
N GLU A 12 -13.36 -1.97 0.22
CA GLU A 12 -13.30 -0.98 1.29
C GLU A 12 -11.92 -0.29 1.33
N ILE A 13 -10.85 -1.08 1.23
CA ILE A 13 -9.47 -0.55 1.17
C ILE A 13 -9.28 0.32 -0.07
N ILE A 14 -9.75 -0.14 -1.24
CA ILE A 14 -9.67 0.65 -2.47
C ILE A 14 -10.43 1.99 -2.31
N SER A 15 -11.62 1.96 -1.71
CA SER A 15 -12.43 3.15 -1.47
C SER A 15 -11.73 4.13 -0.53
N LEU A 16 -11.09 3.64 0.54
CA LEU A 16 -10.32 4.46 1.48
C LEU A 16 -9.09 5.11 0.83
N ILE A 17 -8.33 4.37 0.03
CA ILE A 17 -7.17 4.91 -0.71
C ILE A 17 -7.63 6.02 -1.66
N ASN A 18 -8.69 5.78 -2.42
CA ASN A 18 -9.21 6.77 -3.37
C ASN A 18 -9.73 8.03 -2.65
N SER A 19 -10.41 7.87 -1.52
CA SER A 19 -10.93 8.98 -0.73
C SER A 19 -9.79 9.82 -0.13
N SER A 20 -8.78 9.17 0.45
CA SER A 20 -7.59 9.85 1.00
C SER A 20 -6.82 10.59 -0.08
N CYS A 21 -6.64 9.97 -1.26
CA CYS A 21 -6.02 10.62 -2.41
C CYS A 21 -6.79 11.86 -2.87
N GLU A 22 -8.13 11.85 -2.80
CA GLU A 22 -8.95 12.99 -3.18
C GLU A 22 -8.87 14.13 -2.15
N CYS A 23 -8.88 13.80 -0.85
CA CYS A 23 -8.63 14.76 0.23
C CYS A 23 -7.29 15.49 0.02
N LEU A 24 -6.22 14.72 -0.22
CA LEU A 24 -4.89 15.26 -0.48
C LEU A 24 -4.83 16.11 -1.76
N ARG A 25 -5.54 15.70 -2.82
CA ARG A 25 -5.66 16.49 -4.06
C ARG A 25 -6.27 17.86 -3.80
N MET A 26 -7.32 17.95 -2.97
CA MET A 26 -7.95 19.21 -2.60
C MET A 26 -7.02 20.13 -1.81
N MET A 27 -6.03 19.56 -1.13
CA MET A 27 -4.96 20.28 -0.44
C MET A 27 -3.77 20.64 -1.34
N ASN A 28 -3.87 20.42 -2.66
CA ASN A 28 -2.83 20.63 -3.68
C ASN A 28 -1.65 19.65 -3.64
N TYR A 29 -1.82 18.46 -3.03
CA TYR A 29 -0.87 17.35 -3.22
C TYR A 29 -1.13 16.61 -4.54
N THR A 30 -0.08 16.04 -5.13
CA THR A 30 -0.10 15.59 -6.53
C THR A 30 -0.55 14.15 -6.72
N GLU A 31 -0.01 13.17 -5.98
CA GLU A 31 -0.38 11.76 -6.16
C GLU A 31 -0.11 10.87 -4.94
N HIS A 32 -1.17 10.30 -4.38
CA HIS A 32 -1.16 9.33 -3.26
C HIS A 32 -2.22 8.24 -3.48
N GLY A 33 -2.49 7.87 -4.74
CA GLY A 33 -3.54 6.91 -5.10
C GLY A 33 -3.03 5.48 -5.17
N LEU A 34 -3.80 4.60 -5.83
CA LEU A 34 -3.46 3.19 -5.99
C LEU A 34 -2.10 2.95 -6.66
N ARG A 35 -1.65 3.87 -7.53
CA ARG A 35 -0.34 3.79 -8.17
C ARG A 35 0.78 4.01 -7.15
N HIS A 36 0.71 5.10 -6.38
CA HIS A 36 1.62 5.35 -5.26
C HIS A 36 1.67 4.15 -4.29
N ALA A 37 0.51 3.74 -3.77
CA ALA A 37 0.39 2.63 -2.83
C ALA A 37 0.99 1.31 -3.37
N SER A 38 0.75 1.01 -4.66
CA SER A 38 1.31 -0.18 -5.31
C SER A 38 2.83 -0.11 -5.44
N TYR A 39 3.38 1.05 -5.75
CA TYR A 39 4.82 1.25 -5.86
C TYR A 39 5.51 1.11 -4.51
N VAL A 40 4.98 1.77 -3.47
CA VAL A 40 5.50 1.66 -2.09
C VAL A 40 5.46 0.21 -1.62
N SER A 41 4.32 -0.46 -1.75
CA SER A 41 4.16 -1.89 -1.44
C SER A 41 5.23 -2.77 -2.11
N MET A 42 5.44 -2.59 -3.41
CA MET A 42 6.46 -3.34 -4.17
C MET A 42 7.87 -3.07 -3.64
N MET A 43 8.22 -1.79 -3.45
CA MET A 43 9.54 -1.40 -2.97
C MET A 43 9.82 -1.92 -1.56
N THR A 44 8.84 -1.88 -0.66
CA THR A 44 8.94 -2.48 0.68
C THR A 44 9.27 -3.97 0.57
N GLY A 45 8.59 -4.70 -0.31
CA GLY A 45 8.88 -6.10 -0.59
C GLY A 45 10.31 -6.34 -1.05
N VAL A 46 10.75 -5.60 -2.07
CA VAL A 46 12.12 -5.69 -2.63
C VAL A 46 13.19 -5.41 -1.57
N ILE A 47 12.97 -4.42 -0.70
CA ILE A 47 13.91 -4.07 0.38
C ILE A 47 13.99 -5.22 1.39
N LEU A 48 12.87 -5.75 1.84
CA LEU A 48 12.84 -6.83 2.82
C LEU A 48 13.44 -8.12 2.28
N GLU A 49 13.17 -8.46 1.02
CA GLU A 49 13.80 -9.60 0.32
C GLU A 49 15.33 -9.43 0.24
N LYS A 50 15.82 -8.23 -0.07
CA LYS A 50 17.27 -7.94 -0.13
C LYS A 50 17.97 -8.01 1.23
N LEU A 51 17.22 -7.84 2.32
CA LEU A 51 17.73 -7.94 3.69
C LEU A 51 17.58 -9.35 4.28
N ASP A 52 17.20 -10.34 3.46
CA ASP A 52 17.05 -11.74 3.85
C ASP A 52 16.02 -11.99 4.96
N TYR A 53 14.96 -11.16 4.98
CA TYR A 53 13.82 -11.41 5.86
C TYR A 53 12.95 -12.56 5.36
N GLU A 54 12.31 -13.28 6.29
CA GLU A 54 11.38 -14.36 5.99
C GLU A 54 10.22 -13.92 5.08
N GLU A 55 9.73 -14.83 4.22
CA GLU A 55 8.64 -14.56 3.27
C GLU A 55 7.40 -13.95 3.94
N ARG A 56 7.10 -14.39 5.17
CA ARG A 56 5.98 -13.84 5.95
C ARG A 56 6.17 -12.36 6.28
N ILE A 57 7.38 -11.94 6.62
CA ILE A 57 7.70 -10.54 6.91
C ILE A 57 7.65 -9.71 5.63
N VAL A 58 8.18 -10.25 4.53
CA VAL A 58 8.08 -9.63 3.20
C VAL A 58 6.62 -9.39 2.82
N GLU A 59 5.75 -10.39 2.99
CA GLU A 59 4.32 -10.30 2.66
C GLU A 59 3.60 -9.26 3.53
N LEU A 60 3.86 -9.25 4.85
CA LEU A 60 3.31 -8.25 5.76
C LEU A 60 3.81 -6.84 5.45
N GLY A 61 5.09 -6.70 5.08
CA GLY A 61 5.65 -5.42 4.65
C GLY A 61 5.00 -4.91 3.37
N LYS A 62 4.78 -5.78 2.38
CA LYS A 62 4.04 -5.44 1.15
C LYS A 62 2.62 -4.98 1.49
N ILE A 63 1.93 -5.64 2.43
CA ILE A 63 0.59 -5.24 2.89
C ILE A 63 0.64 -3.86 3.55
N ALA A 64 1.54 -3.66 4.52
CA ALA A 64 1.70 -2.40 5.23
C ALA A 64 1.99 -1.23 4.29
N GLY A 65 2.91 -1.41 3.34
CA GLY A 65 3.23 -0.40 2.33
C GLY A 65 2.04 -0.08 1.42
N TYR A 66 1.17 -1.04 1.13
CA TYR A 66 -0.02 -0.80 0.30
C TYR A 66 -1.10 0.01 1.03
N ILE A 67 -1.22 -0.14 2.35
CA ILE A 67 -2.28 0.50 3.14
C ILE A 67 -1.79 1.70 3.97
N HIS A 68 -0.52 2.09 3.88
CA HIS A 68 0.07 3.05 4.81
C HIS A 68 -0.64 4.42 4.85
N ASP A 69 -1.21 4.84 3.72
CA ASP A 69 -1.82 6.16 3.50
C ASP A 69 -3.37 6.15 3.52
N VAL A 70 -4.01 5.05 3.93
CA VAL A 70 -5.49 4.91 3.88
C VAL A 70 -6.26 5.88 4.79
N GLY A 71 -5.57 6.62 5.65
CA GLY A 71 -6.17 7.57 6.60
C GLY A 71 -5.55 8.97 6.54
N ASN A 72 -4.88 9.32 5.44
CA ASN A 72 -4.37 10.66 5.21
C ASN A 72 -5.48 11.68 4.93
#